data_AF-A0A949THI4-F1
#
_entry.id   AF-A0A949THI4-F1
#
_cell.length_a   1.000
_cell.length_b   1.000
_cell.length_c   1.000
_cell.angle_alpha   90.00
_cell.angle_beta   90.00
_cell.angle_gamma   90.00
#
_symmetry.space_group_name_H-M   'P 1'
#
loop_
_entity.id
_entity.type
_entity.pdbx_description
1 polymer ?
#
loop_
_entity_poly.entity_id
_entity_poly.type
_entity_poly.pdbx_seq_one_letter_code
_entity_poly.pdbx_strand_id
1 'polypeptide(L)'
;FKYRYGDRTGFHKIALLPPVEGNRWAVTLAGIARDYPPVDNQGFLKCARNLRDGAIYDAIKDAKPLSKVHSYRRTENCWQHYELTRLPEGLVIIGDAACAFNPIYGQGMTTAALGALTLQKCLQQQLKNSQYQTKGLTKNFQKQLAQVLKTPWLMATSDDFRWETTEGGKPDKITQFMHKYMDEAILLAVHKPEAYKVFAQVMHMVKKPTALFAPSIAFGVLKQIINRKINHHNREILTNSTKPIRNNL
;
A
#
# COMPACT_ATOMS: atom_id res chain seq x y z
N PHE A 1 16.62 -3.58 -26.51
CA PHE A 1 16.88 -4.70 -25.58
C PHE A 1 15.57 -5.14 -24.94
N LYS A 2 15.08 -6.32 -25.29
CA LYS A 2 13.78 -6.87 -24.86
C LYS A 2 13.96 -7.57 -23.51
N TYR A 3 13.23 -7.12 -22.49
CA TYR A 3 12.96 -7.92 -21.30
C TYR A 3 11.47 -8.27 -21.34
N ARG A 4 11.18 -9.55 -21.61
CA ARG A 4 9.85 -10.16 -21.53
C ARG A 4 9.83 -10.83 -20.16
N TYR A 5 8.99 -10.37 -19.23
CA TYR A 5 8.61 -11.25 -18.13
C TYR A 5 7.94 -12.47 -18.79
N GLY A 6 8.50 -13.65 -18.53
CA GLY A 6 7.97 -14.89 -19.05
C GLY A 6 6.51 -15.06 -18.62
N ASP A 7 5.72 -15.62 -19.52
CA ASP A 7 4.47 -16.31 -19.21
C ASP A 7 4.66 -17.19 -17.97
N ARG A 8 4.29 -16.65 -16.80
CA ARG A 8 3.64 -17.42 -15.76
C ARG A 8 2.21 -16.93 -15.72
N THR A 9 1.39 -17.60 -16.51
CA THR A 9 -0.07 -17.62 -16.36
C THR A 9 -0.43 -17.71 -14.86
N GLY A 10 -1.30 -16.81 -14.36
CA GLY A 10 -2.27 -17.22 -13.34
C GLY A 10 -2.60 -16.37 -12.11
N PHE A 11 -1.98 -15.21 -11.83
CA PHE A 11 -2.29 -14.50 -10.57
C PHE A 11 -2.75 -13.05 -10.75
N HIS A 12 -4.07 -12.90 -10.88
CA HIS A 12 -4.76 -11.60 -10.87
C HIS A 12 -5.68 -11.43 -9.65
N LYS A 13 -5.60 -12.34 -8.66
CA LYS A 13 -6.60 -12.40 -7.58
C LYS A 13 -5.94 -12.42 -6.20
N ILE A 14 -6.46 -11.56 -5.33
CA ILE A 14 -6.08 -11.42 -3.93
C ILE A 14 -7.30 -11.79 -3.08
N ALA A 15 -7.06 -12.42 -1.93
CA ALA A 15 -8.10 -12.71 -0.96
C ALA A 15 -7.68 -12.29 0.46
N LEU A 16 -8.63 -11.80 1.24
CA LEU A 16 -8.45 -11.45 2.65
C LEU A 16 -9.63 -12.00 3.45
N LEU A 17 -9.34 -12.56 4.62
CA LEU A 17 -10.33 -13.10 5.55
C LEU A 17 -10.04 -12.57 6.97
N PRO A 18 -10.29 -11.27 7.28
CA PRO A 18 -10.08 -10.77 8.62
C PRO A 18 -11.23 -11.19 9.55
N PRO A 19 -10.93 -11.52 10.82
CA PRO A 19 -11.96 -11.78 11.80
C PRO A 19 -12.73 -10.51 12.13
N VAL A 20 -14.00 -10.68 12.45
CA VAL A 20 -14.95 -9.66 12.90
C VAL A 20 -15.60 -10.16 14.20
N GLU A 21 -16.00 -9.24 15.07
CA GLU A 21 -16.62 -9.55 16.35
C GLU A 21 -17.81 -10.52 16.22
N GLY A 22 -17.98 -11.39 17.23
CA GLY A 22 -19.13 -12.32 17.29
C GLY A 22 -18.97 -13.57 16.43
N ASN A 23 -17.76 -14.11 16.31
CA ASN A 23 -17.45 -15.29 15.49
C ASN A 23 -17.83 -15.11 14.00
N ARG A 24 -17.54 -13.92 13.48
CA ARG A 24 -17.80 -13.56 12.08
C ARG A 24 -16.48 -13.26 11.39
N TRP A 25 -16.50 -13.34 10.07
CA TRP A 25 -15.34 -13.04 9.25
C TRP A 25 -15.81 -12.24 8.05
N ALA A 26 -15.08 -11.17 7.72
CA ALA A 26 -15.29 -10.51 6.44
C ALA A 26 -14.47 -11.27 5.40
N VAL A 27 -14.98 -11.43 4.17
CA VAL A 27 -14.23 -12.05 3.08
C VAL A 27 -14.18 -11.08 1.92
N THR A 28 -12.97 -10.74 1.49
CA THR A 28 -12.76 -9.85 0.35
C THR A 28 -11.97 -10.59 -0.71
N LEU A 29 -12.51 -10.64 -1.92
CA LEU A 29 -11.77 -11.03 -3.12
C LEU A 29 -11.51 -9.77 -3.95
N ALA A 30 -10.29 -9.59 -4.40
CA ALA A 30 -9.90 -8.48 -5.26
C ALA A 30 -9.28 -9.00 -6.55
N GLY A 31 -9.59 -8.32 -7.65
CA GLY A 31 -9.09 -8.61 -8.99
C GLY A 31 -8.18 -7.50 -9.49
N ILE A 32 -7.09 -7.86 -10.16
CA ILE A 32 -6.14 -6.94 -10.80
C ILE A 32 -6.38 -6.95 -12.32
N ALA A 33 -6.10 -5.84 -13.00
CA ALA A 33 -6.13 -5.76 -14.47
C ALA A 33 -7.48 -6.20 -15.10
N ARG A 34 -8.59 -5.80 -14.48
CA ARG A 34 -9.98 -6.10 -14.92
C ARG A 34 -10.45 -7.55 -14.76
N ASP A 35 -9.70 -8.42 -14.10
CA ASP A 35 -10.16 -9.77 -13.69
C ASP A 35 -11.04 -9.68 -12.42
N TYR A 36 -12.21 -9.04 -12.56
CA TYR A 36 -13.09 -8.74 -11.45
C TYR A 36 -13.78 -10.00 -10.89
N PRO A 37 -13.75 -10.21 -9.55
CA PRO A 37 -14.54 -11.26 -8.92
C PRO A 37 -16.04 -11.08 -9.20
N PRO A 38 -16.80 -12.18 -9.38
CA PRO A 38 -18.25 -12.13 -9.51
C PRO A 38 -18.94 -11.56 -8.26
N VAL A 39 -20.16 -11.05 -8.44
CA VAL A 39 -20.97 -10.41 -7.37
C VAL A 39 -22.08 -11.32 -6.82
N ASP A 40 -22.15 -12.56 -7.30
CA ASP A 40 -23.05 -13.58 -6.78
C ASP A 40 -22.29 -14.59 -5.91
N ASN A 41 -22.98 -15.22 -4.97
CA ASN A 41 -22.36 -16.13 -4.00
C ASN A 41 -21.67 -17.33 -4.67
N GLN A 42 -22.25 -17.89 -5.75
CA GLN A 42 -21.68 -19.06 -6.42
C GLN A 42 -20.38 -18.69 -7.15
N GLY A 43 -20.39 -17.57 -7.87
CA GLY A 43 -19.23 -17.00 -8.54
C GLY A 43 -18.14 -16.61 -7.55
N PHE A 44 -18.50 -16.06 -6.38
CA PHE A 44 -17.55 -15.74 -5.30
C PHE A 44 -16.84 -16.99 -4.78
N LEU A 45 -17.58 -18.07 -4.46
CA LEU A 45 -16.97 -19.33 -4.01
C LEU A 45 -16.11 -19.98 -5.08
N LYS A 46 -16.57 -19.97 -6.34
CA LYS A 46 -15.78 -20.46 -7.48
C LYS A 46 -14.49 -19.66 -7.66
N CYS A 47 -14.56 -18.35 -7.46
CA CYS A 47 -13.40 -17.46 -7.50
C CYS A 47 -12.40 -17.80 -6.38
N ALA A 48 -12.89 -17.99 -5.14
CA ALA A 48 -12.07 -18.40 -4.00
C ALA A 48 -11.41 -19.77 -4.23
N ARG A 49 -12.12 -20.74 -4.83
CA ARG A 49 -11.59 -22.07 -5.16
C ARG A 49 -10.42 -22.02 -6.14
N ASN A 50 -10.40 -21.02 -7.02
CA ASN A 50 -9.38 -20.85 -8.06
C ASN A 50 -8.19 -19.99 -7.59
N LEU A 51 -8.16 -19.59 -6.32
CA LEU A 51 -6.98 -18.94 -5.73
C LEU A 51 -5.78 -19.92 -5.74
N ARG A 52 -4.57 -19.35 -5.71
CA ARG A 52 -3.34 -20.14 -5.61
C ARG A 52 -3.33 -21.09 -4.41
N ASP A 53 -3.86 -20.58 -3.31
CA ASP A 53 -3.92 -21.23 -2.01
C ASP A 53 -5.40 -21.50 -1.70
N GLY A 54 -5.71 -22.75 -1.40
CA GLY A 54 -7.06 -23.21 -1.09
C GLY A 54 -7.56 -22.80 0.30
N ALA A 55 -6.70 -22.27 1.19
CA ALA A 55 -7.04 -22.01 2.59
C ALA A 55 -8.29 -21.14 2.76
N ILE A 56 -8.44 -20.10 1.94
CA ILE A 56 -9.61 -19.21 2.00
C ILE A 56 -10.87 -19.96 1.56
N TYR A 57 -10.81 -20.73 0.48
CA TYR A 57 -11.94 -21.54 0.03
C TYR A 57 -12.35 -22.57 1.08
N ASP A 58 -11.38 -23.31 1.63
CA ASP A 58 -11.64 -24.33 2.65
C ASP A 58 -12.24 -23.74 3.92
N ALA A 59 -11.85 -22.51 4.29
CA ALA A 59 -12.41 -21.81 5.44
C ALA A 59 -13.87 -21.34 5.23
N ILE A 60 -14.27 -21.05 3.99
CA ILE A 60 -15.58 -20.41 3.71
C ILE A 60 -16.60 -21.34 3.04
N LYS A 61 -16.19 -22.49 2.48
CA LYS A 61 -17.07 -23.37 1.68
C LYS A 61 -18.29 -23.88 2.45
N ASP A 62 -18.14 -24.10 3.75
CA ASP A 62 -19.20 -24.59 4.66
C ASP A 62 -19.74 -23.46 5.57
N ALA A 63 -19.27 -22.23 5.40
CA ALA A 63 -19.70 -21.09 6.20
C ALA A 63 -21.03 -20.52 5.72
N LYS A 64 -21.83 -19.99 6.65
CA LYS A 64 -23.10 -19.31 6.33
C LYS A 64 -22.84 -17.86 5.90
N PRO A 65 -23.20 -17.44 4.68
CA PRO A 65 -23.14 -16.03 4.29
C PRO A 65 -24.10 -15.19 5.12
N LEU A 66 -23.60 -14.11 5.74
CA LEU A 66 -24.42 -13.20 6.55
C LEU A 66 -24.97 -12.00 5.75
N SER A 67 -24.46 -11.79 4.53
CA SER A 67 -24.90 -10.73 3.63
C SER A 67 -24.81 -11.18 2.17
N LYS A 68 -25.32 -10.34 1.27
CA LYS A 68 -24.99 -10.44 -0.16
C LYS A 68 -23.52 -10.07 -0.38
N VAL A 69 -22.96 -10.51 -1.51
CA VAL A 69 -21.66 -10.02 -1.98
C VAL A 69 -21.83 -8.60 -2.53
N HIS A 70 -20.99 -7.68 -2.06
CA HIS A 70 -20.95 -6.31 -2.54
C HIS A 70 -19.67 -6.09 -3.34
N SER A 71 -19.77 -5.41 -4.48
CA SER A 71 -18.61 -5.01 -5.27
C SER A 71 -18.31 -3.53 -5.11
N TYR A 72 -17.02 -3.22 -5.01
CA TYR A 72 -16.51 -1.86 -5.08
C TYR A 72 -15.43 -1.78 -6.17
N ARG A 73 -15.47 -0.73 -6.99
CA ARG A 73 -14.60 -0.58 -8.18
C ARG A 73 -13.80 0.73 -8.22
N ARG A 74 -14.05 1.68 -7.32
CA ARG A 74 -13.30 2.94 -7.26
C ARG A 74 -12.02 2.74 -6.46
N THR A 75 -11.04 2.09 -7.07
CA THR A 75 -9.74 1.79 -6.45
C THR A 75 -8.65 2.79 -6.86
N GLU A 76 -9.04 3.98 -7.31
CA GLU A 76 -8.11 5.03 -7.72
C GLU A 76 -7.66 5.86 -6.52
N ASN A 77 -6.39 6.23 -6.51
CA ASN A 77 -5.88 7.28 -5.65
C ASN A 77 -6.27 8.64 -6.25
N CYS A 78 -7.01 9.46 -5.53
CA CYS A 78 -7.42 10.79 -5.97
C CYS A 78 -7.23 11.81 -4.85
N TRP A 79 -6.42 12.84 -5.08
CA TRP A 79 -6.25 13.97 -4.16
C TRP A 79 -6.76 15.24 -4.81
N GLN A 80 -7.78 15.83 -4.20
CA GLN A 80 -8.33 17.13 -4.58
C GLN A 80 -7.60 18.25 -3.81
N HIS A 81 -6.87 19.11 -4.53
CA HIS A 81 -6.05 20.18 -3.96
C HIS A 81 -6.88 21.43 -3.56
N TYR A 82 -7.77 21.25 -2.59
CA TYR A 82 -8.63 22.34 -2.09
C TYR A 82 -7.86 23.48 -1.41
N GLU A 83 -6.62 23.27 -0.99
CA GLU A 83 -5.72 24.31 -0.49
C GLU A 83 -5.30 25.33 -1.56
N LEU A 84 -5.44 24.97 -2.84
CA LEU A 84 -5.19 25.83 -3.99
C LEU A 84 -6.48 26.46 -4.53
N THR A 85 -7.63 26.02 -4.02
CA THR A 85 -8.95 26.46 -4.49
C THR A 85 -9.52 27.54 -3.56
N ARG A 86 -10.25 28.49 -4.12
CA ARG A 86 -10.99 29.48 -3.33
C ARG A 86 -12.33 28.88 -2.88
N LEU A 87 -12.37 28.41 -1.64
CA LEU A 87 -13.60 27.92 -1.00
C LEU A 87 -14.34 29.03 -0.23
N PRO A 88 -15.68 28.95 -0.09
CA PRO A 88 -16.43 29.78 0.84
C PRO A 88 -15.92 29.61 2.28
N GLU A 89 -15.92 30.70 3.04
CA GLU A 89 -15.54 30.65 4.45
C GLU A 89 -16.54 29.82 5.27
N GLY A 90 -16.04 28.98 6.17
CA GLY A 90 -16.85 28.04 6.95
C GLY A 90 -17.12 26.71 6.25
N LEU A 91 -16.85 26.58 4.95
CA LEU A 91 -16.86 25.30 4.26
C LEU A 91 -15.50 24.60 4.41
N VAL A 92 -15.49 23.35 4.87
CA VAL A 92 -14.30 22.50 4.94
C VAL A 92 -14.58 21.16 4.29
N ILE A 93 -13.58 20.60 3.61
CA ILE A 93 -13.66 19.29 2.93
C ILE A 93 -12.69 18.33 3.62
N ILE A 94 -13.13 17.11 3.90
CA ILE A 94 -12.39 16.12 4.69
C ILE A 94 -12.71 14.69 4.22
N GLY A 95 -11.86 13.73 4.58
CA GLY A 95 -12.03 12.32 4.26
C GLY A 95 -11.85 12.07 2.76
N ASP A 96 -12.56 11.07 2.23
CA ASP A 96 -12.46 10.68 0.82
C ASP A 96 -12.89 11.81 -0.14
N ALA A 97 -13.67 12.79 0.32
CA ALA A 97 -14.00 13.98 -0.48
C ALA A 97 -12.77 14.87 -0.74
N ALA A 98 -11.79 14.89 0.17
CA ALA A 98 -10.54 15.62 -0.01
C ALA A 98 -9.44 14.74 -0.63
N CYS A 99 -9.31 13.49 -0.16
CA CYS A 99 -8.32 12.56 -0.64
C CYS A 99 -8.81 11.12 -0.48
N ALA A 100 -9.16 10.49 -1.62
CA ALA A 100 -9.54 9.10 -1.70
C ALA A 100 -8.31 8.25 -2.02
N PHE A 101 -8.19 7.10 -1.36
CA PHE A 101 -7.06 6.18 -1.54
C PHE A 101 -7.51 4.85 -2.12
N ASN A 102 -6.61 4.19 -2.85
CA ASN A 102 -6.74 2.77 -3.14
C ASN A 102 -6.78 1.99 -1.80
N PRO A 103 -7.87 1.25 -1.53
CA PRO A 103 -8.09 0.64 -0.21
C PRO A 103 -7.08 -0.48 0.13
N ILE A 104 -6.28 -0.94 -0.84
CA ILE A 104 -5.31 -2.02 -0.65
C ILE A 104 -4.31 -1.75 0.49
N TYR A 105 -4.02 -0.46 0.77
CA TYR A 105 -3.08 -0.05 1.82
C TYR A 105 -3.75 0.24 3.18
N GLY A 106 -5.08 0.22 3.26
CA GLY A 106 -5.82 0.38 4.53
C GLY A 106 -5.69 1.76 5.20
N GLN A 107 -5.33 2.82 4.46
CA GLN A 107 -5.00 4.13 5.05
C GLN A 107 -6.19 5.09 5.20
N GLY A 108 -7.30 4.88 4.47
CA GLY A 108 -8.40 5.84 4.35
C GLY A 108 -9.00 6.27 5.70
N MET A 109 -9.35 5.31 6.56
CA MET A 109 -9.95 5.61 7.88
C MET A 109 -9.01 6.42 8.77
N THR A 110 -7.73 6.03 8.84
CA THR A 110 -6.74 6.76 9.63
C THR A 110 -6.52 8.16 9.08
N THR A 111 -6.46 8.32 7.75
CA THR A 111 -6.34 9.64 7.12
C THR A 111 -7.55 10.54 7.41
N ALA A 112 -8.77 10.00 7.37
CA ALA A 112 -9.98 10.72 7.74
C ALA A 112 -9.95 11.17 9.22
N ALA A 113 -9.52 10.28 10.13
CA ALA A 113 -9.36 10.60 11.55
C ALA A 113 -8.31 11.69 11.79
N LEU A 114 -7.16 11.61 11.12
CA LEU A 114 -6.12 12.65 11.17
C LEU A 114 -6.63 14.00 10.63
N GLY A 115 -7.47 13.97 9.59
CA GLY A 115 -8.18 15.16 9.11
C GLY A 115 -9.08 15.77 10.19
N ALA A 116 -9.82 14.94 10.93
CA ALA A 116 -10.76 15.39 11.95
C ALA A 116 -10.03 16.02 13.14
N LEU A 117 -8.91 15.41 13.55
CA LEU A 117 -8.02 15.98 14.57
C LEU A 117 -7.39 17.31 14.13
N THR A 118 -7.03 17.43 12.85
CA THR A 118 -6.55 18.69 12.28
C THR A 118 -7.63 19.78 12.33
N LEU A 119 -8.87 19.42 11.99
CA LEU A 119 -10.00 20.35 12.07
C LEU A 119 -10.25 20.82 13.51
N GLN A 120 -10.25 19.88 14.45
CA GLN A 120 -10.38 20.18 15.88
C GLN A 120 -9.33 21.20 16.35
N LYS A 121 -8.05 20.99 15.99
CA LYS A 121 -6.96 21.92 16.32
C LYS A 121 -7.18 23.31 15.73
N CYS A 122 -7.58 23.39 14.46
CA CYS A 122 -7.86 24.66 13.80
C CYS A 122 -9.01 25.42 14.48
N LEU A 123 -10.10 24.72 14.81
CA LEU A 123 -11.24 25.28 15.53
C LEU A 123 -10.85 25.79 16.92
N GLN A 124 -10.08 25.01 17.69
CA GLN A 124 -9.61 25.40 19.02
C GLN A 124 -8.70 26.63 18.97
N GLN A 125 -7.82 26.74 17.97
CA GLN A 125 -6.98 27.92 17.78
C GLN A 125 -7.82 29.15 17.43
N GLN A 126 -8.83 28.99 16.58
CA GLN A 126 -9.73 30.07 16.20
C GLN A 126 -10.53 30.59 17.40
N LEU A 127 -11.07 29.69 18.23
CA LEU A 127 -11.83 30.04 19.43
C LEU A 127 -11.01 30.81 20.46
N LYS A 128 -9.69 30.59 20.53
CA LYS A 128 -8.79 31.32 21.44
C LYS A 128 -8.49 32.75 20.95
N ASN A 129 -8.48 32.95 19.64
CA ASN A 129 -7.98 34.19 19.03
C ASN A 129 -9.08 35.17 18.63
N SER A 130 -10.35 34.79 18.68
CA SER A 130 -11.44 35.61 18.12
C SER A 130 -12.78 35.34 18.82
N GLN A 131 -13.63 36.37 18.91
CA GLN A 131 -15.06 36.26 19.27
C GLN A 131 -15.85 35.49 18.18
N TYR A 132 -15.58 34.19 18.02
CA TYR A 132 -16.31 33.30 17.09
C TYR A 132 -16.29 33.68 15.60
N GLN A 133 -15.30 34.47 15.14
CA GLN A 133 -15.16 34.77 13.72
C GLN A 133 -14.57 33.57 12.96
N THR A 134 -15.18 33.18 11.84
CA THR A 134 -14.72 32.06 11.00
C THR A 134 -13.70 32.47 9.94
N LYS A 135 -13.36 33.76 9.83
CA LYS A 135 -12.49 34.31 8.77
C LYS A 135 -11.13 33.63 8.75
N GLY A 136 -10.74 33.09 7.60
CA GLY A 136 -9.48 32.39 7.38
C GLY A 136 -9.42 30.94 7.87
N LEU A 137 -10.44 30.44 8.60
CA LEU A 137 -10.48 29.07 9.11
C LEU A 137 -10.40 28.07 7.95
N THR A 138 -11.22 28.26 6.91
CA THR A 138 -11.28 27.33 5.78
C THR A 138 -9.93 27.19 5.10
N LYS A 139 -9.29 28.33 4.78
CA LYS A 139 -7.99 28.34 4.10
C LYS A 139 -6.88 27.74 4.97
N ASN A 140 -6.88 28.06 6.26
CA ASN A 140 -5.88 27.55 7.20
C ASN A 140 -6.03 26.04 7.41
N PHE A 141 -7.27 25.56 7.59
CA PHE A 141 -7.57 24.14 7.72
C PHE A 141 -7.15 23.36 6.48
N GLN A 142 -7.56 23.78 5.28
CA GLN A 142 -7.22 23.05 4.05
C GLN A 142 -5.71 22.98 3.80
N LYS A 143 -4.97 24.05 4.10
CA LYS A 143 -3.50 24.03 4.04
C LYS A 143 -2.89 23.04 5.02
N GLN A 144 -3.40 22.96 6.25
CA GLN A 144 -2.90 22.01 7.24
C GLN A 144 -3.27 20.57 6.88
N LEU A 145 -4.50 20.34 6.42
CA LEU A 145 -4.96 19.05 5.93
C LEU A 145 -4.04 18.57 4.79
N ALA A 146 -3.73 19.44 3.82
CA ALA A 146 -2.82 19.11 2.74
C ALA A 146 -1.43 18.65 3.24
N GLN A 147 -0.90 19.23 4.31
CA GLN A 147 0.37 18.76 4.90
C GLN A 147 0.25 17.35 5.51
N VAL A 148 -0.87 17.07 6.19
CA VAL A 148 -1.15 15.76 6.78
C VAL A 148 -1.31 14.69 5.69
N LEU A 149 -1.96 15.04 4.57
CA LEU A 149 -2.22 14.14 3.46
C LEU A 149 -0.96 13.74 2.67
N LYS A 150 0.11 14.54 2.69
CA LYS A 150 1.35 14.25 1.93
C LYS A 150 1.93 12.86 2.21
N THR A 151 1.96 12.45 3.47
CA THR A 151 2.56 11.17 3.87
C THR A 151 1.75 9.96 3.39
N PRO A 152 0.45 9.83 3.71
CA PRO A 152 -0.36 8.74 3.18
C PRO A 152 -0.45 8.78 1.65
N TRP A 153 -0.51 9.97 1.04
CA TRP A 153 -0.47 10.08 -0.43
C TRP A 153 0.80 9.52 -1.03
N LEU A 154 1.97 9.89 -0.49
CA LEU A 154 3.24 9.34 -0.95
C LEU A 154 3.27 7.82 -0.78
N MET A 155 2.80 7.30 0.35
CA MET A 155 2.79 5.86 0.61
C MET A 155 1.88 5.10 -0.35
N ALA A 156 0.66 5.60 -0.59
CA ALA A 156 -0.31 4.95 -1.47
C ALA A 156 0.09 5.02 -2.95
N THR A 157 0.72 6.12 -3.39
CA THR A 157 1.12 6.30 -4.79
C THR A 157 2.46 5.66 -5.12
N SER A 158 3.40 5.57 -4.18
CA SER A 158 4.74 4.99 -4.43
C SER A 158 4.69 3.52 -4.85
N ASP A 159 3.75 2.75 -4.32
CA ASP A 159 3.60 1.34 -4.68
C ASP A 159 2.77 1.16 -5.96
N ASP A 160 1.84 2.10 -6.26
CA ASP A 160 1.10 2.15 -7.52
C ASP A 160 2.00 2.48 -8.74
N PHE A 161 3.07 3.28 -8.57
CA PHE A 161 4.07 3.53 -9.61
C PHE A 161 4.89 2.29 -10.03
N ARG A 162 4.73 1.17 -9.32
CA ARG A 162 5.35 -0.11 -9.72
C ARG A 162 4.59 -0.83 -10.83
N TRP A 163 3.34 -0.43 -11.10
CA TRP A 163 2.52 -1.04 -12.14
C TRP A 163 2.65 -0.24 -13.45
N GLU A 164 3.05 -0.91 -14.53
CA GLU A 164 3.18 -0.29 -15.88
C GLU A 164 1.86 0.30 -16.39
N THR A 165 0.72 -0.09 -15.81
CA THR A 165 -0.63 0.38 -16.15
C THR A 165 -1.03 1.69 -15.48
N THR A 166 -0.19 2.26 -14.60
CA THR A 166 -0.50 3.52 -13.89
C THR A 166 -0.25 4.73 -14.79
N GLU A 167 -1.32 5.44 -15.16
CA GLU A 167 -1.22 6.71 -15.89
C GLU A 167 -0.68 7.81 -14.95
N GLY A 168 0.42 8.48 -15.32
CA GLY A 168 0.92 9.64 -14.55
C GLY A 168 2.45 9.84 -14.49
N GLY A 169 3.28 8.90 -14.94
CA GLY A 169 4.73 9.13 -15.06
C GLY A 169 5.58 7.86 -15.12
N LYS A 170 6.82 7.98 -15.63
CA LYS A 170 7.82 6.89 -15.60
C LYS A 170 8.76 7.09 -14.41
N PRO A 171 9.09 6.05 -13.62
CA PRO A 171 9.99 6.18 -12.49
C PRO A 171 11.40 6.54 -12.95
N ASP A 172 11.92 7.67 -12.45
CA ASP A 172 13.30 8.09 -12.66
C ASP A 172 14.30 7.14 -11.97
N LYS A 173 15.60 7.32 -12.23
CA LYS A 173 16.64 6.43 -11.67
C LYS A 173 16.66 6.42 -10.13
N ILE A 174 16.29 7.54 -9.50
CA ILE A 174 16.23 7.66 -8.04
C ILE A 174 15.05 6.84 -7.51
N THR A 175 13.89 6.94 -8.14
CA THR A 175 12.68 6.17 -7.81
C THR A 175 12.95 4.67 -7.94
N GLN A 176 13.64 4.23 -9.00
CA GLN A 176 14.03 2.83 -9.17
C GLN A 176 14.98 2.34 -8.06
N PHE A 177 15.95 3.16 -7.66
CA PHE A 177 16.83 2.84 -6.53
C PHE A 177 16.03 2.73 -5.22
N MET A 178 15.14 3.68 -4.98
CA MET A 178 14.27 3.68 -3.80
C MET A 178 13.36 2.45 -3.76
N HIS A 179 12.80 2.03 -4.89
CA HIS A 179 12.01 0.79 -4.96
C HIS A 179 12.84 -0.43 -4.56
N LYS A 180 14.07 -0.56 -5.10
CA LYS A 180 14.97 -1.66 -4.73
C LYS A 180 15.34 -1.64 -3.25
N TYR A 181 15.60 -0.45 -2.68
CA TYR A 181 15.87 -0.31 -1.25
C TYR A 181 14.68 -0.78 -0.42
N MET A 182 13.46 -0.34 -0.78
CA MET A 182 12.24 -0.71 -0.08
C MET A 182 11.96 -2.22 -0.15
N ASP A 183 12.21 -2.86 -1.29
CA ASP A 183 12.08 -4.32 -1.42
C ASP A 183 13.01 -5.05 -0.46
N GLU A 184 14.28 -4.63 -0.39
CA GLU A 184 15.25 -5.23 0.52
C GLU A 184 14.91 -4.93 1.99
N ALA A 185 14.37 -3.75 2.30
CA ALA A 185 13.90 -3.40 3.64
C ALA A 185 12.69 -4.24 4.09
N ILE A 186 11.74 -4.50 3.19
CA ILE A 186 10.59 -5.38 3.46
C ILE A 186 11.08 -6.82 3.65
N LEU A 187 12.01 -7.29 2.80
CA LEU A 187 12.60 -8.63 2.96
C LEU A 187 13.39 -8.76 4.27
N LEU A 188 14.05 -7.69 4.71
CA LEU A 188 14.72 -7.65 6.00
C LEU A 188 13.73 -7.78 7.16
N ALA A 189 12.57 -7.12 7.05
CA ALA A 189 11.48 -7.21 8.04
C ALA A 189 10.96 -8.64 8.23
N VAL A 190 11.01 -9.49 7.21
CA VAL A 190 10.63 -10.92 7.35
C VAL A 190 11.53 -11.67 8.34
N HIS A 191 12.79 -11.28 8.47
CA HIS A 191 13.81 -12.02 9.23
C HIS A 191 14.31 -11.30 10.48
N LYS A 192 14.04 -9.99 10.62
CA LYS A 192 14.49 -9.19 11.75
C LYS A 192 13.31 -8.52 12.46
N PRO A 193 13.01 -8.92 13.72
CA PRO A 193 11.91 -8.36 14.49
C PRO A 193 11.94 -6.82 14.60
N GLU A 194 13.13 -6.23 14.74
CA GLU A 194 13.26 -4.77 14.84
C GLU A 194 12.93 -4.05 13.53
N ALA A 195 13.31 -4.63 12.38
CA ALA A 195 12.95 -4.09 11.08
C ALA A 195 11.45 -4.23 10.83
N TYR A 196 10.86 -5.37 11.21
CA TYR A 196 9.41 -5.56 11.18
C TYR A 196 8.67 -4.54 12.03
N LYS A 197 9.12 -4.31 13.27
CA LYS A 197 8.50 -3.33 14.16
C LYS A 197 8.50 -1.92 13.56
N VAL A 198 9.62 -1.49 12.98
CA VAL A 198 9.69 -0.18 12.30
C VAL A 198 8.77 -0.15 11.07
N PHE A 199 8.78 -1.21 10.25
CA PHE A 199 7.90 -1.33 9.10
C PHE A 199 6.42 -1.25 9.49
N ALA A 200 5.99 -2.03 10.47
CA ALA A 200 4.61 -2.01 10.98
C ALA A 200 4.24 -0.62 11.53
N GLN A 201 5.13 0.03 12.29
CA GLN A 201 4.91 1.39 12.79
C GLN A 201 4.75 2.42 11.66
N VAL A 202 5.47 2.27 10.55
CA VAL A 202 5.31 3.13 9.37
C VAL A 202 3.99 2.83 8.65
N MET A 203 3.68 1.56 8.41
CA MET A 203 2.43 1.14 7.76
C MET A 203 1.18 1.60 8.53
N HIS A 204 1.25 1.59 9.86
CA HIS A 204 0.19 2.11 10.73
C HIS A 204 0.27 3.62 10.99
N MET A 205 1.14 4.35 10.28
CA MET A 205 1.34 5.81 10.41
C MET A 205 1.68 6.29 11.83
N VAL A 206 2.25 5.42 12.66
CA VAL A 206 2.79 5.74 13.99
C VAL A 206 4.16 6.43 13.86
N LYS A 207 4.93 6.06 12.84
CA LYS A 207 6.21 6.69 12.48
C LYS A 207 6.16 7.22 11.05
N LYS A 208 6.98 8.24 10.80
CA LYS A 208 7.20 8.76 9.44
C LYS A 208 7.92 7.73 8.57
N PRO A 209 7.69 7.70 7.25
CA PRO A 209 8.39 6.80 6.32
C PRO A 209 9.92 6.88 6.40
N THR A 210 10.46 8.05 6.77
CA THR A 210 11.90 8.26 6.97
C THR A 210 12.52 7.34 8.02
N ALA A 211 11.72 6.78 8.94
CA ALA A 211 12.18 5.82 9.94
C ALA A 211 12.74 4.52 9.32
N LEU A 212 12.28 4.12 8.14
CA LEU A 212 12.83 2.99 7.41
C LEU A 212 14.27 3.23 6.94
N PHE A 213 14.69 4.49 6.84
CA PHE A 213 16.04 4.89 6.41
C PHE A 213 16.98 5.13 7.59
N ALA A 214 16.55 4.81 8.82
CA ALA A 214 17.42 4.90 9.99
C ALA A 214 18.69 4.05 9.79
N PRO A 215 19.86 4.48 10.31
CA PRO A 215 21.13 3.80 10.07
C PRO A 215 21.12 2.30 10.39
N SER A 216 20.39 1.88 11.42
CA SER A 216 20.24 0.47 11.81
C SER A 216 19.55 -0.38 10.74
N ILE A 217 18.52 0.16 10.09
CA ILE A 217 17.80 -0.52 9.00
C ILE A 217 18.62 -0.48 7.72
N ALA A 218 19.16 0.71 7.37
CA ALA A 218 19.97 0.89 6.18
C ALA A 218 21.22 -0.01 6.16
N PHE A 219 21.90 -0.15 7.31
CA PHE A 219 23.02 -1.08 7.44
C PHE A 219 22.58 -2.55 7.29
N GLY A 220 21.42 -2.91 7.84
CA GLY A 220 20.82 -4.22 7.66
C GLY A 220 20.55 -4.56 6.19
N VAL A 221 19.97 -3.61 5.46
CA VAL A 221 19.70 -3.71 4.01
C VAL A 221 21.02 -3.83 3.23
N LEU A 222 22.02 -2.98 3.52
CA LEU A 222 23.32 -3.04 2.85
C LEU A 222 23.99 -4.40 3.04
N LYS A 223 24.01 -4.92 4.27
CA LYS A 223 24.57 -6.25 4.59
C LYS A 223 23.83 -7.35 3.82
N GLN A 224 22.50 -7.27 3.72
CA GLN A 224 21.69 -8.22 2.97
C GLN A 224 22.02 -8.21 1.47
N ILE A 225 22.16 -7.04 0.86
CA ILE A 225 22.54 -6.87 -0.55
C ILE A 225 23.94 -7.44 -0.81
N ILE A 226 24.91 -7.15 0.06
CA ILE A 226 26.28 -7.66 -0.05
C ILE A 226 26.28 -9.19 0.04
N ASN A 227 25.60 -9.76 1.05
CA ASN A 227 25.53 -11.21 1.23
C ASN A 227 24.88 -11.91 0.04
N ARG A 228 23.81 -11.34 -0.54
CA ARG A 228 23.17 -11.88 -1.75
C ARG A 228 24.12 -11.88 -2.95
N LYS A 229 24.89 -10.80 -3.16
CA LYS A 229 25.88 -10.73 -4.24
C LYS A 229 27.00 -11.76 -4.07
N ILE A 230 27.54 -11.90 -2.86
CA ILE A 230 28.57 -12.91 -2.55
C ILE A 230 28.03 -14.31 -2.82
N ASN A 231 26.83 -14.61 -2.34
CA ASN A 231 26.21 -15.93 -2.54
C ASN A 231 25.87 -16.22 -4.01
N HIS A 232 25.48 -15.20 -4.79
CA HIS A 232 25.27 -15.34 -6.23
C HIS A 232 26.57 -15.61 -6.99
N HIS A 233 27.63 -14.85 -6.66
CA HIS A 233 28.95 -15.03 -7.25
C HIS A 233 29.52 -16.44 -6.96
N ASN A 234 29.38 -16.91 -5.72
CA ASN A 234 29.82 -18.26 -5.34
C ASN A 234 29.02 -19.36 -6.06
N ARG A 235 27.71 -19.17 -6.28
CA ARG A 235 26.90 -20.10 -7.08
C ARG A 235 27.32 -20.10 -8.55
N GLU A 236 27.61 -18.95 -9.15
CA GLU A 236 28.10 -18.88 -10.53
C GLU A 236 29.44 -19.59 -10.71
N ILE A 237 30.37 -19.42 -9.77
CA ILE A 237 31.67 -20.12 -9.77
C ILE A 237 31.48 -21.64 -9.70
N LEU A 238 30.65 -22.13 -8.77
CA LEU A 238 30.36 -23.55 -8.62
C LEU A 238 29.68 -24.14 -9.87
N THR A 239 28.74 -23.42 -10.48
CA THR A 239 28.09 -23.89 -11.72
C THR A 239 29.01 -23.88 -12.95
N ASN A 240 30.00 -22.99 -12.99
CA ASN A 240 30.98 -22.93 -14.07
C ASN A 240 32.13 -23.93 -13.89
N SER A 241 32.47 -24.35 -12.66
CA SER A 241 33.47 -25.39 -12.42
C SER A 241 32.96 -26.82 -12.66
N THR A 242 31.65 -27.01 -12.79
CA THR A 242 31.01 -28.31 -13.08
C THR A 242 30.66 -28.52 -14.56
N LYS A 243 31.04 -27.62 -15.48
CA LYS A 243 30.87 -27.87 -16.92
C LYS A 243 31.92 -28.89 -17.37
N PRO A 244 31.51 -30.05 -17.94
CA PRO A 244 32.48 -31.03 -18.42
C PRO A 244 33.29 -30.43 -19.57
N ILE A 245 34.60 -30.57 -19.49
CA ILE A 245 35.53 -30.24 -20.57
C ILE A 245 35.11 -31.12 -21.76
N ARG A 246 34.57 -30.50 -22.82
CA ARG A 246 34.42 -31.18 -24.11
C ARG A 246 35.82 -31.45 -24.65
N ASN A 247 36.30 -32.67 -24.47
CA ASN A 247 37.45 -33.17 -25.21
C ASN A 247 37.04 -33.30 -26.68
N ASN A 248 37.59 -32.42 -27.51
CA ASN A 248 37.57 -32.61 -28.95
C ASN A 248 38.69 -33.61 -29.29
N LEU A 249 38.30 -34.78 -29.78
CA LEU A 249 39.09 -35.65 -30.65
C LEU A 249 38.31 -35.80 -31.95
#